data_AF-A0A4S8TWL1-F1
#
_entry.id   AF-A0A4S8TWL1-F1
#
_cell.length_a   1.000
_cell.length_b   1.000
_cell.length_c   1.000
_cell.angle_alpha   90.00
_cell.angle_beta   90.00
_cell.angle_gamma   90.00
#
_symmetry.space_group_name_H-M   'P 1'
#
loop_
_entity.id
_entity.type
_entity.pdbx_description
1 polymer ?
#
loop_
_entity_poly.entity_id
_entity_poly.type
_entity_poly.pdbx_seq_one_letter_code
_entity_poly.pdbx_strand_id
1 'polypeptide(L)'
;MRVLPPNWEGIHPAYPSRPSPFNESALTKAPFWAGGAGAVAAAIMLVTKRSPSAGLKTAAWTTLLFGIPTTALERYAGHTIAKPYLESKGCEVPKQKIIDRPFAIDADNYILVGGLLGIGAAASVRKPWGVAGWQRWLGAFSCGSFVGASFNQVYHYSTTPTLMETIARQQSQRMMWREDVKRFVESRAFTESRLSPDNPKQPGMTSMNDMLKNLGGSNNAMVRAMHAAAEEAAQAAQEEDVDEKDPQPHFSEMREGERVFFPEPNYKWQPGTDGVEQIESHIQKLKERRSRLANEASMLFYTLASKQNDLYLTDKDDFEREQRRVDAELMGHLHTQTYLEISRLDWCIADSQKTRLQLKALENGQQWLPQKPEIEPIPQHARRLLDDFDHENEVARAEMDMLSEQAVAALQDPGLGAIDMTTGKVVDDPHAQIKKDLQELKRVQKESVMIREAITKLREEMGIEKADD
;
A
#
# COMPACT_ATOMS: atom_id res chain seq x y z
N MET A 1 16.63 14.29 -24.83
CA MET A 1 17.86 13.85 -24.18
C MET A 1 17.47 13.48 -22.78
N ARG A 2 17.72 12.24 -22.41
CA ARG A 2 17.49 11.73 -21.07
C ARG A 2 18.84 11.55 -20.37
N VAL A 3 19.00 12.21 -19.23
CA VAL A 3 20.22 12.26 -18.44
C VAL A 3 20.10 11.29 -17.28
N LEU A 4 21.07 10.39 -17.17
CA LEU A 4 21.15 9.39 -16.11
C LEU A 4 19.86 8.55 -15.97
N PRO A 5 19.34 7.96 -17.06
CA PRO A 5 18.15 7.12 -16.98
C PRO A 5 18.39 5.91 -16.09
N PRO A 6 17.41 5.47 -15.30
CA PRO A 6 17.42 4.16 -14.66
C PRO A 6 17.62 3.06 -15.70
N ASN A 7 18.62 2.20 -15.52
CA ASN A 7 18.94 1.13 -16.47
C ASN A 7 18.01 -0.09 -16.38
N TRP A 8 17.11 -0.12 -15.38
CA TRP A 8 16.10 -1.18 -15.20
C TRP A 8 14.72 -0.84 -15.79
N GLU A 9 14.51 0.41 -16.23
CA GLU A 9 13.23 0.82 -16.79
C GLU A 9 12.96 0.24 -18.18
N GLY A 10 11.71 -0.14 -18.44
CA GLY A 10 11.23 -0.64 -19.73
C GLY A 10 11.55 -2.10 -20.01
N ILE A 11 12.25 -2.79 -19.10
CA ILE A 11 12.66 -4.19 -19.27
C ILE A 11 11.55 -5.15 -18.86
N HIS A 12 10.81 -4.81 -17.80
CA HIS A 12 9.72 -5.63 -17.27
C HIS A 12 8.51 -4.74 -16.95
N PRO A 13 7.26 -5.25 -17.05
CA PRO A 13 6.05 -4.50 -16.69
C PRO A 13 6.02 -3.96 -15.25
N ALA A 14 6.81 -4.55 -14.34
CA ALA A 14 7.00 -4.04 -12.98
C ALA A 14 7.75 -2.69 -12.92
N TYR A 15 8.57 -2.40 -13.93
CA TYR A 15 9.34 -1.16 -14.07
C TYR A 15 9.11 -0.56 -15.47
N PRO A 16 7.89 -0.07 -15.77
CA PRO A 16 7.57 0.44 -17.11
C PRO A 16 8.39 1.70 -17.43
N SER A 17 8.86 1.81 -18.68
CA SER A 17 9.51 3.03 -19.16
C SER A 17 8.47 4.10 -19.47
N ARG A 18 8.60 5.30 -18.89
CA ARG A 18 7.65 6.39 -19.19
C ARG A 18 7.76 6.88 -20.64
N PRO A 19 6.63 7.24 -21.28
CA PRO A 19 6.64 7.72 -22.65
C PRO A 19 7.27 9.12 -22.72
N SER A 20 8.16 9.30 -23.70
CA SER A 20 8.65 10.64 -24.07
C SER A 20 7.44 11.55 -24.38
N PRO A 21 7.43 12.81 -23.92
CA PRO A 21 8.52 13.57 -23.30
C PRO A 21 8.53 13.52 -21.77
N PHE A 22 7.70 12.69 -21.13
CA PHE A 22 7.66 12.57 -19.67
C PHE A 22 8.68 11.52 -19.21
N ASN A 23 9.64 11.97 -18.42
CA ASN A 23 10.60 11.10 -17.76
C ASN A 23 10.30 11.16 -16.27
N GLU A 24 10.24 10.02 -15.58
CA GLU A 24 10.58 9.99 -14.16
C GLU A 24 12.06 9.72 -14.10
N SER A 25 12.80 10.74 -13.69
CA SER A 25 14.15 10.57 -13.19
C SER A 25 14.20 11.27 -11.85
N ALA A 26 15.04 10.82 -10.93
CA ALA A 26 15.29 11.60 -9.72
C ALA A 26 15.70 13.07 -10.03
N LEU A 27 16.31 13.29 -11.20
CA LEU A 27 16.63 14.61 -11.77
C LEU A 27 15.41 15.47 -12.12
N THR A 28 14.25 14.87 -12.41
CA THR A 28 12.97 15.58 -12.60
C THR A 28 12.27 15.89 -11.28
N LYS A 29 12.38 15.02 -10.27
CA LYS A 29 11.73 15.17 -8.96
C LYS A 29 12.46 16.18 -8.06
N ALA A 30 13.78 16.16 -8.08
CA ALA A 30 14.62 17.01 -7.23
C ALA A 30 14.37 18.53 -7.44
N PRO A 31 14.33 19.07 -8.67
CA PRO A 31 14.03 20.47 -8.92
C PRO A 31 12.58 20.84 -8.61
N PHE A 32 11.64 19.89 -8.73
CA PHE A 32 10.24 20.15 -8.44
C PHE A 32 10.04 20.51 -6.96
N TRP A 33 10.54 19.67 -6.06
CA TRP A 33 10.48 19.91 -4.62
C TRP A 33 11.36 21.08 -4.18
N ALA A 34 12.59 21.15 -4.71
CA ALA A 34 13.54 22.16 -4.27
C ALA A 34 13.18 23.57 -4.77
N GLY A 35 12.86 23.70 -6.06
CA GLY A 35 12.43 24.97 -6.65
C GLY A 35 11.01 25.38 -6.21
N GLY A 36 10.10 24.42 -5.98
CA GLY A 36 8.79 24.67 -5.40
C GLY A 36 8.87 25.26 -3.98
N ALA A 37 9.70 24.66 -3.10
CA ALA A 37 9.96 25.22 -1.77
C ALA A 37 10.59 26.62 -1.82
N GLY A 38 11.46 26.86 -2.80
CA GLY A 38 11.99 28.19 -3.09
C GLY A 38 10.94 29.21 -3.52
N ALA A 39 10.01 28.81 -4.38
CA ALA A 39 8.90 29.63 -4.86
C ALA A 39 7.93 30.00 -3.73
N VAL A 40 7.57 29.03 -2.88
CA VAL A 40 6.73 29.27 -1.69
C VAL A 40 7.43 30.24 -0.72
N ALA A 41 8.71 30.02 -0.43
CA ALA A 41 9.48 30.91 0.43
C ALA A 41 9.61 32.33 -0.15
N ALA A 42 9.78 32.47 -1.47
CA ALA A 42 9.78 33.76 -2.13
C ALA A 42 8.40 34.46 -2.03
N ALA A 43 7.31 33.72 -2.23
CA ALA A 43 5.94 34.25 -2.13
C ALA A 43 5.63 34.75 -0.71
N ILE A 44 5.99 33.97 0.33
CA ILE A 44 5.83 34.38 1.74
C ILE A 44 6.64 35.66 2.04
N MET A 45 7.86 35.76 1.52
CA MET A 45 8.67 36.98 1.71
C MET A 45 8.07 38.20 1.01
N LEU A 46 7.51 38.03 -0.19
CA LEU A 46 6.83 39.11 -0.90
C LEU A 46 5.56 39.56 -0.16
N VAL A 47 4.74 38.62 0.33
CA VAL A 47 3.53 38.92 1.13
C VAL A 47 3.90 39.63 2.43
N THR A 48 5.02 39.27 3.05
CA THR A 48 5.53 39.93 4.27
C THR A 48 6.37 41.18 3.99
N LYS A 49 6.39 41.68 2.75
CA LYS A 49 7.15 42.87 2.30
C LYS A 49 8.66 42.79 2.59
N ARG A 50 9.22 41.59 2.63
CA ARG A 50 10.65 41.29 2.81
C ARG A 50 11.31 40.93 1.47
N SER A 51 12.64 40.93 1.45
CA SER A 51 13.41 40.58 0.26
C SER A 51 13.11 39.13 -0.19
N PRO A 52 12.82 38.88 -1.48
CA PRO A 52 12.58 37.53 -2.01
C PRO A 52 13.84 36.65 -2.04
N SER A 53 14.99 37.20 -1.63
CA SER A 53 16.29 36.53 -1.54
C SER A 53 16.28 35.23 -0.72
N ALA A 54 15.39 35.12 0.27
CA ALA A 54 15.24 33.89 1.04
C ALA A 54 14.78 32.70 0.19
N GLY A 55 14.00 32.94 -0.88
CA GLY A 55 13.55 31.88 -1.79
C GLY A 55 14.70 31.15 -2.48
N LEU A 56 15.75 31.86 -2.92
CA LEU A 56 16.95 31.25 -3.48
C LEU A 56 17.73 30.44 -2.46
N LYS A 57 17.84 30.95 -1.22
CA LYS A 57 18.52 30.22 -0.13
C LYS A 57 17.78 28.94 0.21
N THR A 58 16.45 29.01 0.34
CA THR A 58 15.60 27.84 0.56
C THR A 58 15.76 26.84 -0.56
N ALA A 59 15.67 27.27 -1.83
CA ALA A 59 15.87 26.39 -2.99
C ALA A 59 17.24 25.71 -2.99
N ALA A 60 18.32 26.43 -2.66
CA ALA A 60 19.66 25.87 -2.61
C ALA A 60 19.79 24.80 -1.52
N TRP A 61 19.29 25.07 -0.31
CA TRP A 61 19.33 24.11 0.80
C TRP A 61 18.45 22.90 0.57
N THR A 62 17.24 23.07 0.03
CA THR A 62 16.36 21.95 -0.30
C THR A 62 16.92 21.10 -1.45
N THR A 63 17.62 21.72 -2.42
CA THR A 63 18.33 20.97 -3.46
C THR A 63 19.43 20.09 -2.86
N LEU A 64 20.17 20.60 -1.88
CA LEU A 64 21.26 19.86 -1.23
C LEU A 64 20.73 18.76 -0.29
N LEU A 65 19.70 19.07 0.50
CA LEU A 65 19.14 18.16 1.51
C LEU A 65 18.20 17.10 0.93
N PHE A 66 17.48 17.40 -0.15
CA PHE A 66 16.49 16.49 -0.73
C PHE A 66 16.82 16.12 -2.17
N GLY A 67 17.30 17.07 -2.98
CA GLY A 67 17.58 16.82 -4.39
C GLY A 67 18.71 15.82 -4.63
N ILE A 68 19.85 15.99 -3.95
CA ILE A 68 20.99 15.07 -4.08
C ILE A 68 20.64 13.67 -3.51
N PRO A 69 20.09 13.53 -2.29
CA PRO A 69 19.75 12.22 -1.75
C PRO A 69 18.68 11.48 -2.56
N THR A 70 17.68 12.15 -3.12
CA THR A 70 16.67 11.48 -3.97
C THR A 70 17.29 10.83 -5.21
N THR A 71 18.28 11.47 -5.83
CA THR A 71 19.04 10.86 -6.95
C THR A 71 19.92 9.69 -6.55
N ALA A 72 20.51 9.74 -5.35
CA ALA A 72 21.30 8.65 -4.82
C ALA A 72 20.41 7.45 -4.41
N LEU A 73 19.27 7.72 -3.77
CA LEU A 73 18.30 6.73 -3.32
C LEU A 73 17.66 5.96 -4.48
N GLU A 74 17.29 6.65 -5.57
CA GLU A 74 16.72 5.99 -6.75
C GLU A 74 17.73 5.02 -7.38
N ARG A 75 19.01 5.40 -7.44
CA ARG A 75 20.08 4.51 -7.91
C ARG A 75 20.35 3.36 -6.98
N TYR A 76 20.37 3.64 -5.68
CA TYR A 76 20.55 2.62 -4.67
C TYR A 76 19.43 1.58 -4.76
N ALA A 77 18.16 2.02 -4.78
CA ALA A 77 16.99 1.15 -4.94
C ALA A 77 17.03 0.34 -6.24
N GLY A 78 17.51 0.93 -7.34
CA GLY A 78 17.71 0.20 -8.58
C GLY A 78 18.71 -0.95 -8.49
N HIS A 79 19.84 -0.70 -7.84
CA HIS A 79 20.88 -1.72 -7.65
C HIS A 79 20.47 -2.79 -6.63
N THR A 80 19.78 -2.39 -5.56
CA THR A 80 19.43 -3.30 -4.46
C THR A 80 18.12 -4.01 -4.64
N ILE A 81 17.15 -3.46 -5.37
CA ILE A 81 15.82 -4.05 -5.52
C ILE A 81 15.54 -4.41 -6.97
N ALA A 82 15.61 -3.43 -7.88
CA ALA A 82 15.14 -3.62 -9.24
C ALA A 82 16.00 -4.61 -10.04
N LYS A 83 17.32 -4.48 -9.96
CA LYS A 83 18.24 -5.34 -10.72
C LYS A 83 18.10 -6.82 -10.35
N PRO A 84 18.13 -7.21 -9.06
CA PRO A 84 18.04 -8.63 -8.71
C PRO A 84 16.63 -9.21 -8.89
N TYR A 85 15.59 -8.38 -8.81
CA TYR A 85 14.23 -8.79 -9.19
C TYR A 85 14.15 -9.10 -10.69
N LEU A 86 14.76 -8.28 -11.54
CA LEU A 86 14.78 -8.52 -12.97
C LEU A 86 15.61 -9.77 -13.31
N GLU A 87 16.77 -9.94 -12.66
CA GLU A 87 17.60 -11.12 -12.83
C GLU A 87 16.87 -12.41 -12.39
N SER A 88 16.07 -12.36 -11.31
CA SER A 88 15.26 -13.51 -10.86
C SER A 88 14.13 -13.89 -11.82
N LYS A 89 13.64 -12.93 -12.61
CA LYS A 89 12.70 -13.16 -13.73
C LYS A 89 13.40 -13.48 -15.06
N GLY A 90 14.73 -13.72 -15.03
CA GLY A 90 15.52 -14.07 -16.22
C GLY A 90 15.79 -12.90 -17.17
N CYS A 91 15.62 -11.65 -16.72
CA CYS A 91 15.89 -10.46 -17.52
C CYS A 91 17.30 -9.93 -17.26
N GLU A 92 18.09 -9.72 -18.32
CA GLU A 92 19.41 -9.09 -18.20
C GLU A 92 19.30 -7.56 -18.09
N VAL A 93 19.89 -6.99 -17.03
CA VAL A 93 19.90 -5.54 -16.83
C VAL A 93 21.11 -4.91 -17.54
N PRO A 94 20.90 -4.01 -18.51
CA PRO A 94 21.97 -3.39 -19.26
C PRO A 94 22.81 -2.45 -18.38
N LYS A 95 24.04 -2.16 -18.82
CA LYS A 95 24.93 -1.22 -18.12
C LYS A 95 24.33 0.19 -18.07
N GLN A 96 24.62 0.89 -16.98
CA GLN A 96 24.15 2.25 -16.76
C GLN A 96 24.59 3.20 -17.88
N LYS A 97 23.61 3.83 -18.53
CA LYS A 97 23.86 4.90 -19.51
C LYS A 97 23.95 6.24 -18.78
N ILE A 98 24.85 7.11 -19.24
CA ILE A 98 24.95 8.49 -18.76
C ILE A 98 23.95 9.37 -19.52
N ILE A 99 23.80 9.13 -20.82
CA ILE A 99 22.87 9.83 -21.71
C ILE A 99 22.16 8.80 -22.56
N ASP A 100 20.84 8.96 -22.69
CA ASP A 100 20.01 8.19 -23.61
C ASP A 100 19.22 9.16 -24.50
N ARG A 101 18.97 8.76 -25.76
CA ARG A 101 18.31 9.59 -26.78
C ARG A 101 18.85 11.03 -26.87
N PRO A 102 20.15 11.24 -27.22
CA PRO A 102 20.80 12.56 -27.17
C PRO A 102 20.13 13.61 -28.07
N PHE A 103 19.49 13.20 -29.17
CA PHE A 103 18.86 14.09 -30.14
C PHE A 103 17.33 14.22 -29.99
N ALA A 104 16.71 13.51 -29.04
CA ALA A 104 15.30 13.69 -28.74
C ALA A 104 15.08 14.92 -27.84
N ILE A 105 13.86 15.48 -27.80
CA ILE A 105 13.47 16.48 -26.80
C ILE A 105 12.69 15.74 -25.71
N ASP A 106 13.24 15.70 -24.50
CA ASP A 106 12.62 15.08 -23.33
C ASP A 106 12.50 16.10 -22.18
N ALA A 107 11.82 15.73 -21.08
CA ALA A 107 11.68 16.57 -19.87
C ALA A 107 13.00 17.16 -19.37
N ASP A 108 14.09 16.39 -19.42
CA ASP A 108 15.40 16.84 -18.92
C ASP A 108 15.97 18.00 -19.74
N ASN A 109 15.59 18.14 -21.02
CA ASN A 109 15.97 19.30 -21.83
C ASN A 109 15.34 20.59 -21.28
N TYR A 110 14.05 20.55 -20.95
CA TYR A 110 13.33 21.70 -20.39
C TYR A 110 13.86 22.08 -19.01
N ILE A 111 14.22 21.08 -18.20
CA ILE A 111 14.83 21.28 -16.88
C ILE A 111 16.19 21.96 -17.02
N LEU A 112 17.07 21.43 -17.87
CA LEU A 112 18.40 21.99 -18.09
C LEU A 112 18.34 23.40 -18.68
N VAL A 113 17.49 23.62 -19.68
CA VAL A 113 17.29 24.95 -20.27
C VAL A 113 16.74 25.92 -19.23
N GLY A 114 15.73 25.52 -18.46
CA GLY A 114 15.18 26.33 -17.37
C GLY A 114 16.23 26.68 -16.32
N GLY A 115 17.03 25.71 -15.89
CA GLY A 115 18.10 25.92 -14.92
C GLY A 115 19.19 26.85 -15.43
N LEU A 116 19.61 26.71 -16.70
CA LEU A 116 20.58 27.60 -17.35
C LEU A 116 20.03 29.02 -17.50
N LEU A 117 18.74 29.18 -17.86
CA LEU A 117 18.07 30.48 -17.87
C LEU A 117 18.02 31.11 -16.48
N GLY A 118 17.79 30.31 -15.44
CA GLY A 118 17.85 30.75 -14.04
C GLY A 118 19.24 31.24 -13.64
N ILE A 119 20.30 30.52 -14.02
CA ILE A 119 21.70 30.96 -13.85
C ILE A 119 21.95 32.26 -14.63
N GLY A 120 21.47 32.37 -15.87
CA GLY A 120 21.59 33.57 -16.69
C GLY A 120 20.93 34.79 -16.06
N ALA A 121 19.71 34.62 -15.52
CA ALA A 121 19.00 35.65 -14.76
C ALA A 121 19.78 36.06 -13.51
N ALA A 122 20.33 35.08 -12.80
CA ALA A 122 21.19 35.29 -11.65
C ALA A 122 22.52 35.94 -12.01
N ALA A 123 23.06 35.76 -13.22
CA ALA A 123 24.31 36.39 -13.68
C ALA A 123 24.13 37.85 -14.13
N SER A 124 22.89 38.31 -14.33
CA SER A 124 22.61 39.67 -14.81
C SER A 124 23.19 40.77 -13.91
N VAL A 125 23.63 41.87 -14.55
CA VAL A 125 24.38 42.98 -13.92
C VAL A 125 23.58 43.66 -12.80
N ARG A 126 22.25 43.56 -12.83
CA ARG A 126 21.35 44.21 -11.87
C ARG A 126 21.16 43.43 -10.56
N LYS A 127 22.15 42.65 -10.07
CA LYS A 127 22.16 41.81 -8.83
C LYS A 127 20.89 41.93 -7.94
N PRO A 128 19.71 41.44 -8.35
CA PRO A 128 18.48 41.95 -7.72
C PRO A 128 18.16 41.30 -6.35
N TRP A 129 18.98 40.34 -5.88
CA TRP A 129 18.51 39.30 -4.96
C TRP A 129 19.37 39.14 -3.71
N GLY A 130 20.36 39.98 -3.42
CA GLY A 130 21.06 40.01 -2.11
C GLY A 130 21.72 38.70 -1.62
N VAL A 131 21.75 37.63 -2.43
CA VAL A 131 22.37 36.33 -2.11
C VAL A 131 23.73 36.25 -2.79
N ALA A 132 24.75 35.83 -2.04
CA ALA A 132 26.11 35.65 -2.51
C ALA A 132 26.55 34.18 -2.41
N GLY A 133 27.63 33.83 -3.11
CA GLY A 133 28.23 32.49 -3.07
C GLY A 133 27.41 31.42 -3.80
N TRP A 134 27.68 30.15 -3.45
CA TRP A 134 27.11 28.97 -4.11
C TRP A 134 25.58 28.92 -4.06
N GLN A 135 24.95 29.47 -3.01
CA GLN A 135 23.50 29.49 -2.82
C GLN A 135 22.79 30.29 -3.93
N ARG A 136 23.41 31.35 -4.46
CA ARG A 136 22.86 32.11 -5.58
C ARG A 136 22.76 31.26 -6.83
N TRP A 137 23.84 30.55 -7.16
CA TRP A 137 23.93 29.78 -8.39
C TRP A 137 23.08 28.50 -8.33
N LEU A 138 23.19 27.75 -7.23
CA LEU A 138 22.41 26.53 -7.04
C LEU A 138 20.92 26.84 -6.88
N GLY A 139 20.56 27.85 -6.08
CA GLY A 139 19.17 28.26 -5.90
C GLY A 139 18.54 28.76 -7.20
N ALA A 140 19.28 29.54 -7.99
CA ALA A 140 18.77 30.04 -9.28
C ALA A 140 18.63 28.93 -10.31
N PHE A 141 19.58 27.99 -10.36
CA PHE A 141 19.47 26.79 -11.19
C PHE A 141 18.24 25.97 -10.79
N SER A 142 17.98 25.76 -9.50
CA SER A 142 16.83 24.98 -9.03
C SER A 142 15.49 25.65 -9.29
N CYS A 143 15.37 26.96 -9.07
CA CYS A 143 14.16 27.71 -9.41
C CYS A 143 13.91 27.74 -10.92
N GLY A 144 14.96 27.94 -11.73
CA GLY A 144 14.85 27.89 -13.20
C GLY A 144 14.46 26.49 -13.69
N SER A 145 15.04 25.46 -13.10
CA SER A 145 14.72 24.05 -13.39
C SER A 145 13.27 23.70 -13.02
N PHE A 146 12.74 24.26 -11.93
CA PHE A 146 11.33 24.13 -11.56
C PHE A 146 10.39 24.77 -12.59
N VAL A 147 10.72 25.97 -13.09
CA VAL A 147 9.96 26.62 -14.16
C VAL A 147 9.99 25.78 -15.44
N GLY A 148 11.17 25.26 -15.80
CA GLY A 148 11.32 24.35 -16.95
C GLY A 148 10.52 23.05 -16.81
N ALA A 149 10.55 22.43 -15.63
CA ALA A 149 9.78 21.22 -15.32
C ALA A 149 8.26 21.48 -15.36
N SER A 150 7.82 22.58 -14.76
CA SER A 150 6.41 22.99 -14.75
C SER A 150 5.91 23.30 -16.16
N PHE A 151 6.73 23.99 -16.96
CA PHE A 151 6.42 24.25 -18.37
C PHE A 151 6.30 22.95 -19.17
N ASN A 152 7.24 22.02 -19.00
CA ASN A 152 7.19 20.71 -19.66
C ASN A 152 5.92 19.94 -19.29
N GLN A 153 5.54 19.93 -18.01
CA GLN A 153 4.29 19.31 -17.58
C GLN A 153 3.08 20.00 -18.22
N VAL A 154 2.91 21.31 -18.04
CA VAL A 154 1.72 22.03 -18.54
C VAL A 154 1.61 21.96 -20.07
N TYR A 155 2.72 22.14 -20.79
CA TYR A 155 2.74 22.14 -22.25
C TYR A 155 2.40 20.77 -22.83
N HIS A 156 3.02 19.69 -22.35
CA HIS A 156 2.79 18.35 -22.91
C HIS A 156 1.55 17.66 -22.35
N TYR A 157 1.12 18.01 -21.13
CA TYR A 157 -0.14 17.51 -20.54
C TYR A 157 -1.36 18.06 -21.29
N SER A 158 -1.29 19.29 -21.78
CA SER A 158 -2.40 19.93 -22.51
C SER A 158 -2.47 19.59 -24.00
N THR A 159 -1.42 19.03 -24.59
CA THR A 159 -1.30 18.86 -26.04
C THR A 159 -1.39 17.41 -26.53
N THR A 160 -1.33 16.40 -25.65
CA THR A 160 -1.23 15.00 -26.09
C THR A 160 -2.10 14.03 -25.26
N PRO A 161 -3.40 13.83 -25.61
CA PRO A 161 -4.32 12.96 -24.87
C PRO A 161 -3.92 11.47 -24.88
N THR A 162 -3.33 10.98 -25.98
CA THR A 162 -2.81 9.60 -26.10
C THR A 162 -1.68 9.30 -25.12
N LEU A 163 -1.02 10.33 -24.60
CA LEU A 163 0.07 10.18 -23.65
C LEU A 163 -0.44 9.87 -22.24
N MET A 164 -1.60 10.40 -21.87
CA MET A 164 -2.22 10.14 -20.56
C MET A 164 -2.72 8.71 -20.45
N GLU A 165 -3.36 8.20 -21.51
CA GLU A 165 -3.77 6.80 -21.60
C GLU A 165 -2.56 5.86 -21.46
N THR A 166 -1.44 6.19 -22.10
CA THR A 166 -0.20 5.42 -22.00
C THR A 166 0.36 5.43 -20.58
N ILE A 167 0.34 6.59 -19.89
CA ILE A 167 0.79 6.70 -18.50
C ILE A 167 -0.13 5.93 -17.55
N ALA A 168 -1.45 6.01 -17.71
CA ALA A 168 -2.43 5.28 -16.89
C ALA A 168 -2.31 3.75 -17.08
N ARG A 169 -2.12 3.31 -18.33
CA ARG A 169 -1.85 1.90 -18.65
C ARG A 169 -0.55 1.39 -18.02
N GLN A 170 0.50 2.21 -17.99
CA GLN A 170 1.76 1.84 -17.34
C GLN A 170 1.64 1.83 -15.81
N GLN A 171 0.85 2.74 -15.23
CA GLN A 171 0.59 2.76 -13.79
C GLN A 171 -0.21 1.55 -13.34
N SER A 172 -1.26 1.16 -14.08
CA SER A 172 -2.01 -0.06 -13.79
C SER A 172 -1.13 -1.32 -13.90
N GLN A 173 -0.29 -1.40 -14.94
CA GLN A 173 0.73 -2.46 -15.04
C GLN A 173 1.64 -2.49 -13.81
N ARG A 174 2.21 -1.36 -13.42
CA ARG A 174 3.07 -1.29 -12.22
C ARG A 174 2.35 -1.72 -10.95
N MET A 175 1.05 -1.40 -10.80
CA MET A 175 0.27 -1.79 -9.63
C MET A 175 0.03 -3.30 -9.57
N MET A 176 -0.24 -3.96 -10.71
CA MET A 176 -0.40 -5.42 -10.76
C MET A 176 0.85 -6.16 -10.29
N TRP A 177 2.04 -5.65 -10.59
CA TRP A 177 3.32 -6.28 -10.23
C TRP A 177 3.87 -5.81 -8.88
N ARG A 178 3.16 -4.90 -8.19
CA ARG A 178 3.64 -4.30 -6.94
C ARG A 178 3.77 -5.35 -5.83
N GLU A 179 2.82 -6.27 -5.76
CA GLU A 179 2.83 -7.35 -4.77
C GLU A 179 3.92 -8.38 -5.05
N ASP A 180 4.18 -8.72 -6.31
CA ASP A 180 5.27 -9.63 -6.70
C ASP A 180 6.65 -9.05 -6.38
N VAL A 181 6.86 -7.75 -6.66
CA VAL A 181 8.10 -7.05 -6.24
C VAL A 181 8.22 -7.00 -4.72
N LYS A 182 7.12 -6.77 -3.99
CA LYS A 182 7.11 -6.75 -2.52
C LYS A 182 7.49 -8.11 -1.94
N ARG A 183 6.86 -9.19 -2.42
CA ARG A 183 7.17 -10.59 -2.05
C ARG A 183 8.61 -10.96 -2.38
N PHE A 184 9.15 -10.48 -3.51
CA PHE A 184 10.56 -10.67 -3.83
C PHE A 184 11.50 -9.97 -2.85
N VAL A 185 11.20 -8.72 -2.46
CA VAL A 185 12.00 -7.98 -1.48
C VAL A 185 11.97 -8.68 -0.12
N GLU A 186 10.79 -9.16 0.30
CA GLU A 186 10.61 -9.88 1.57
C GLU A 186 11.36 -11.22 1.57
N SER A 187 11.21 -12.03 0.51
CA SER A 187 11.94 -13.31 0.37
C SER A 187 13.45 -13.15 0.23
N ARG A 188 13.91 -12.07 -0.41
CA ARG A 188 15.35 -11.79 -0.51
C ARG A 188 15.95 -11.23 0.77
N ALA A 189 15.25 -10.34 1.47
CA ALA A 189 15.66 -9.89 2.80
C ALA A 189 15.77 -11.09 3.75
N PHE A 190 14.86 -12.05 3.62
CA PHE A 190 14.92 -13.33 4.31
C PHE A 190 16.14 -14.18 3.91
N THR A 191 16.43 -14.32 2.61
CA THR A 191 17.54 -15.14 2.10
C THR A 191 18.93 -14.53 2.39
N GLU A 192 19.09 -13.21 2.28
CA GLU A 192 20.33 -12.50 2.59
C GLU A 192 20.61 -12.45 4.10
N SER A 193 19.60 -12.63 4.94
CA SER A 193 19.79 -12.81 6.39
C SER A 193 20.42 -14.16 6.78
N ARG A 194 20.58 -15.11 5.82
CA ARG A 194 21.10 -16.47 6.05
C ARG A 194 22.54 -16.76 5.50
N LEU A 195 23.40 -15.77 5.20
CA LEU A 195 24.84 -15.97 4.83
C LEU A 195 25.73 -14.88 5.47
N SER A 196 26.82 -15.07 6.24
CA SER A 196 27.77 -16.19 6.50
C SER A 196 28.47 -15.99 7.89
N PRO A 197 28.97 -17.03 8.60
CA PRO A 197 29.34 -16.99 10.02
C PRO A 197 30.63 -16.24 10.44
N ASP A 198 31.48 -15.79 9.52
CA ASP A 198 32.86 -15.36 9.86
C ASP A 198 33.18 -13.87 9.62
N ASN A 199 32.19 -12.98 9.63
CA ASN A 199 32.51 -11.54 9.62
C ASN A 199 31.44 -10.70 10.36
N PRO A 200 31.68 -10.26 11.60
CA PRO A 200 30.73 -9.50 12.40
C PRO A 200 30.81 -8.00 12.03
N LYS A 201 30.62 -7.68 10.75
CA LYS A 201 30.37 -6.31 10.29
C LYS A 201 29.17 -6.31 9.37
N GLN A 202 28.00 -6.23 9.99
CA GLN A 202 26.77 -5.82 9.32
C GLN A 202 26.98 -4.47 8.62
N PRO A 203 26.85 -4.38 7.29
CA PRO A 203 26.62 -3.10 6.63
C PRO A 203 25.10 -2.89 6.53
N GLY A 204 24.59 -1.88 7.24
CA GLY A 204 23.44 -1.13 6.72
C GLY A 204 22.05 -1.34 7.34
N MET A 205 21.91 -1.92 8.52
CA MET A 205 20.75 -1.61 9.37
C MET A 205 21.22 -0.70 10.50
N THR A 206 21.34 0.60 10.21
CA THR A 206 21.33 1.59 11.30
C THR A 206 19.96 1.52 11.95
N SER A 207 19.92 0.87 13.12
CA SER A 207 18.78 0.93 14.02
C SER A 207 18.38 2.39 14.21
N MET A 208 17.07 2.66 14.27
CA MET A 208 16.51 3.98 14.58
C MET A 208 17.16 4.61 15.83
N ASN A 209 17.67 3.77 16.76
CA ASN A 209 18.43 4.19 17.94
C ASN A 209 19.82 4.79 17.63
N ASP A 210 20.53 4.33 16.59
CA ASP A 210 21.82 4.92 16.17
C ASP A 210 21.62 6.23 15.40
N MET A 211 20.46 6.37 14.76
CA MET A 211 20.02 7.63 14.15
C MET A 211 19.62 8.66 15.22
N LEU A 212 18.95 8.21 16.29
CA LEU A 212 18.57 9.05 17.44
C LEU A 212 19.78 9.48 18.29
N LYS A 213 20.77 8.59 18.49
CA LYS A 213 21.98 8.89 19.29
C LYS A 213 22.90 9.94 18.64
N ASN A 214 22.90 10.06 17.32
CA ASN A 214 23.73 11.03 16.59
C ASN A 214 23.04 12.40 16.38
N LEU A 215 21.77 12.53 16.75
CA LEU A 215 21.02 13.80 16.73
C LEU A 215 20.91 14.36 18.15
N GLY A 216 22.05 14.76 18.71
CA GLY A 216 22.09 15.42 20.01
C GLY A 216 21.29 16.73 20.04
N GLY A 217 20.36 16.82 21.00
CA GLY A 217 20.35 17.96 21.92
C GLY A 217 19.11 18.86 22.02
N SER A 218 18.15 18.89 21.07
CA SER A 218 17.12 19.95 21.09
C SER A 218 15.65 19.57 20.85
N ASN A 219 15.31 18.33 20.47
CA ASN A 219 13.94 18.00 20.00
C ASN A 219 13.12 17.06 20.91
N ASN A 220 13.47 16.96 22.20
CA ASN A 220 12.84 16.01 23.13
C ASN A 220 11.36 16.28 23.48
N ALA A 221 10.80 17.46 23.18
CA ALA A 221 9.40 17.77 23.48
C ALA A 221 8.43 17.27 22.40
N MET A 222 8.80 17.45 21.12
CA MET A 222 7.95 17.07 19.99
C MET A 222 7.89 15.55 19.83
N VAL A 223 9.01 14.85 20.06
CA VAL A 223 9.05 13.38 19.98
C VAL A 223 8.29 12.73 21.14
N ARG A 224 8.32 13.29 22.35
CA ARG A 224 7.49 12.81 23.48
C ARG A 224 6.00 13.02 23.23
N ALA A 225 5.62 14.17 22.66
CA ALA A 225 4.23 14.44 22.29
C ALA A 225 3.75 13.50 21.16
N MET A 226 4.62 13.19 20.20
CA MET A 226 4.31 12.27 19.10
C MET A 226 4.27 10.80 19.56
N HIS A 227 5.11 10.42 20.54
CA HIS A 227 5.03 9.12 21.21
C HIS A 227 3.77 8.98 22.06
N ALA A 228 3.41 10.00 22.84
CA ALA A 228 2.18 9.99 23.62
C ALA A 228 0.94 9.93 22.71
N ALA A 229 0.93 10.68 21.60
CA ALA A 229 -0.14 10.62 20.60
C ALA A 229 -0.19 9.27 19.85
N ALA A 230 0.97 8.62 19.62
CA ALA A 230 1.02 7.28 19.04
C ALA A 230 0.60 6.20 20.04
N GLU A 231 0.85 6.40 21.34
CA GLU A 231 0.42 5.53 22.43
C GLU A 231 -1.09 5.67 22.67
N GLU A 232 -1.63 6.89 22.59
CA GLU A 232 -3.07 7.18 22.62
C GLU A 232 -3.78 6.64 21.36
N ALA A 233 -3.16 6.74 20.18
CA ALA A 233 -3.66 6.15 18.94
C ALA A 233 -3.57 4.61 18.94
N ALA A 234 -2.55 4.02 19.56
CA ALA A 234 -2.41 2.57 19.71
C ALA A 234 -3.40 2.01 20.76
N GLN A 235 -3.67 2.76 21.84
CA GLN A 235 -4.73 2.43 22.80
C GLN A 235 -6.13 2.61 22.20
N ALA A 236 -6.33 3.59 21.31
CA ALA A 236 -7.56 3.74 20.55
C ALA A 236 -7.72 2.67 19.44
N ALA A 237 -6.62 2.14 18.90
CA ALA A 237 -6.62 1.05 17.92
C ALA A 237 -6.65 -0.36 18.55
N GLN A 238 -6.38 -0.48 19.85
CA GLN A 238 -6.87 -1.58 20.66
C GLN A 238 -8.37 -1.37 20.92
N GLU A 239 -9.17 -1.37 19.85
CA GLU A 239 -10.61 -1.63 19.99
C GLU A 239 -10.73 -3.00 20.63
N GLU A 240 -11.27 -3.05 21.85
CA GLU A 240 -11.62 -4.31 22.52
C GLU A 240 -12.36 -5.19 21.52
N ASP A 241 -11.92 -6.44 21.32
CA ASP A 241 -12.59 -7.41 20.45
C ASP A 241 -14.05 -7.54 20.93
N VAL A 242 -14.95 -6.85 20.22
CA VAL A 242 -16.32 -6.64 20.67
C VAL A 242 -17.07 -7.97 20.73
N ASP A 243 -16.64 -8.94 19.91
CA ASP A 243 -17.15 -10.29 19.89
C ASP A 243 -16.60 -11.17 21.03
N GLU A 244 -15.49 -10.80 21.68
CA GLU A 244 -15.00 -11.48 22.89
C GLU A 244 -15.91 -11.19 24.09
N LYS A 245 -16.48 -9.98 24.15
CA LYS A 245 -17.39 -9.56 25.23
C LYS A 245 -18.86 -9.85 24.94
N ASP A 246 -19.27 -9.67 23.69
CA ASP A 246 -20.66 -9.85 23.24
C ASP A 246 -20.66 -10.57 21.89
N PRO A 247 -20.50 -11.91 21.89
CA PRO A 247 -20.50 -12.70 20.67
C PRO A 247 -21.85 -12.61 19.99
N GLN A 248 -21.86 -12.13 18.75
CA GLN A 248 -23.03 -12.12 17.87
C GLN A 248 -22.97 -13.29 16.89
N PRO A 249 -24.07 -13.63 16.17
CA PRO A 249 -24.07 -14.76 15.23
C PRO A 249 -23.02 -14.68 14.12
N HIS A 250 -22.54 -13.48 13.80
CA HIS A 250 -21.49 -13.21 12.81
C HIS A 250 -20.37 -12.41 13.46
N PHE A 251 -19.14 -12.55 12.95
CA PHE A 251 -18.04 -11.68 13.37
C PHE A 251 -18.35 -10.22 13.07
N SER A 252 -17.89 -9.33 13.94
CA SER A 252 -18.20 -7.91 13.88
C SER A 252 -17.12 -7.01 14.45
N GLU A 253 -17.06 -5.80 13.92
CA GLU A 253 -16.19 -4.72 14.41
C GLU A 253 -17.04 -3.46 14.64
N MET A 254 -16.55 -2.54 15.45
CA MET A 254 -17.19 -1.23 15.60
C MET A 254 -16.57 -0.25 14.60
N ARG A 255 -17.37 0.32 13.72
CA ARG A 255 -16.94 1.43 12.86
C ARG A 255 -17.88 2.61 13.04
N GLU A 256 -17.31 3.75 13.37
CA GLU A 256 -18.06 5.02 13.51
C GLU A 256 -19.27 4.91 14.48
N GLY A 257 -19.15 4.07 15.51
CA GLY A 257 -20.21 3.83 16.49
C GLY A 257 -21.31 2.85 16.04
N GLU A 258 -21.20 2.27 14.84
CA GLU A 258 -22.08 1.20 14.38
C GLU A 258 -21.32 -0.14 14.31
N ARG A 259 -21.97 -1.23 14.78
CA ARG A 259 -21.42 -2.58 14.63
C ARG A 259 -21.56 -3.03 13.17
N VAL A 260 -20.45 -3.32 12.52
CA VAL A 260 -20.36 -3.83 11.14
C VAL A 260 -20.14 -5.33 11.17
N PHE A 261 -20.94 -6.09 10.43
CA PHE A 261 -20.85 -7.54 10.38
C PHE A 261 -20.09 -8.03 9.15
N PHE A 262 -19.26 -9.04 9.36
CA PHE A 262 -18.54 -9.74 8.31
C PHE A 262 -19.32 -10.97 7.84
N PRO A 263 -19.11 -11.40 6.57
CA PRO A 263 -19.76 -12.59 6.02
C PRO A 263 -19.09 -13.89 6.52
N GLU A 264 -18.95 -14.01 7.85
CA GLU A 264 -18.32 -15.13 8.52
C GLU A 264 -19.12 -15.49 9.78
N PRO A 265 -19.50 -16.77 9.99
CA PRO A 265 -20.20 -17.19 11.19
C PRO A 265 -19.26 -17.09 12.39
N ASN A 266 -19.77 -16.58 13.51
CA ASN A 266 -19.02 -16.59 14.75
C ASN A 266 -19.40 -17.84 15.56
N TYR A 267 -18.58 -18.88 15.45
CA TYR A 267 -18.81 -20.14 16.18
C TYR A 267 -18.62 -20.04 17.70
N LYS A 268 -18.16 -18.90 18.24
CA LYS A 268 -18.17 -18.64 19.69
C LYS A 268 -19.57 -18.28 20.20
N TRP A 269 -20.45 -17.77 19.34
CA TRP A 269 -21.85 -17.53 19.70
C TRP A 269 -22.57 -18.87 19.89
N GLN A 270 -23.10 -19.08 21.10
CA GLN A 270 -23.90 -20.24 21.42
C GLN A 270 -25.36 -19.81 21.63
N PRO A 271 -26.31 -20.39 20.87
CA PRO A 271 -27.72 -20.07 21.04
C PRO A 271 -28.17 -20.55 22.42
N GLY A 272 -28.58 -19.60 23.26
CA GLY A 272 -29.26 -19.89 24.53
C GLY A 272 -30.72 -20.31 24.34
N THR A 273 -31.51 -20.30 25.41
CA THR A 273 -32.96 -20.56 25.35
C THR A 273 -33.70 -19.62 24.41
N ASP A 274 -33.18 -18.41 24.24
CA ASP A 274 -33.80 -17.35 23.45
C ASP A 274 -33.14 -17.24 22.05
N GLY A 275 -32.41 -18.28 21.62
CA GLY A 275 -31.60 -18.27 20.40
C GLY A 275 -32.40 -17.95 19.13
N VAL A 276 -33.66 -18.42 19.04
CA VAL A 276 -34.55 -18.11 17.92
C VAL A 276 -34.96 -16.64 17.91
N GLU A 277 -35.25 -16.04 19.06
CA GLU A 277 -35.60 -14.62 19.15
C GLU A 277 -34.38 -13.73 18.84
N GLN A 278 -33.21 -14.11 19.35
CA GLN A 278 -31.95 -13.42 19.08
C GLN A 278 -31.61 -13.42 17.58
N ILE A 279 -31.74 -14.56 16.90
CA ILE A 279 -31.45 -14.63 15.46
C ILE A 279 -32.51 -13.87 14.64
N GLU A 280 -33.78 -13.85 15.05
CA GLU A 280 -34.81 -13.06 14.39
C GLU A 280 -34.57 -11.55 14.52
N SER A 281 -34.17 -11.10 15.72
CA SER A 281 -33.74 -9.72 15.96
C SER A 281 -32.50 -9.36 15.13
N HIS A 282 -31.51 -10.26 15.05
CA HIS A 282 -30.31 -10.09 14.22
C HIS A 282 -30.66 -9.95 12.74
N ILE A 283 -31.51 -10.84 12.20
CA ILE A 283 -31.99 -10.76 10.82
C ILE A 283 -32.65 -9.40 10.55
N GLN A 284 -33.45 -8.91 11.50
CA GLN A 284 -34.13 -7.62 11.35
C GLN A 284 -33.13 -6.46 11.27
N LYS A 285 -32.11 -6.43 12.15
CA LYS A 285 -31.02 -5.43 12.10
C LYS A 285 -30.27 -5.46 10.76
N LEU A 286 -29.92 -6.65 10.27
CA LEU A 286 -29.25 -6.81 8.99
C LEU A 286 -30.12 -6.31 7.82
N LYS A 287 -31.42 -6.61 7.82
CA LYS A 287 -32.37 -6.13 6.81
C LYS A 287 -32.53 -4.62 6.83
N GLU A 288 -32.58 -4.01 8.01
CA GLU A 288 -32.66 -2.55 8.16
C GLU A 288 -31.42 -1.88 7.58
N ARG A 289 -30.22 -2.36 7.93
CA ARG A 289 -28.97 -1.83 7.37
C ARG A 289 -28.91 -2.03 5.86
N ARG A 290 -29.25 -3.23 5.37
CA ARG A 290 -29.30 -3.54 3.94
C ARG A 290 -30.25 -2.61 3.20
N SER A 291 -31.41 -2.30 3.77
CA SER A 291 -32.39 -1.35 3.21
C SER A 291 -31.81 0.07 3.10
N ARG A 292 -31.13 0.55 4.14
CA ARG A 292 -30.43 1.86 4.10
C ARG A 292 -29.39 1.91 3.00
N LEU A 293 -28.51 0.90 2.92
CA LEU A 293 -27.47 0.82 1.88
C LEU A 293 -28.07 0.68 0.49
N ALA A 294 -29.17 -0.05 0.31
CA ALA A 294 -29.85 -0.17 -0.99
C ALA A 294 -30.42 1.17 -1.48
N ASN A 295 -30.97 1.99 -0.56
CA ASN A 295 -31.43 3.34 -0.89
C ASN A 295 -30.24 4.23 -1.28
N GLU A 296 -29.14 4.16 -0.54
CA GLU A 296 -27.92 4.90 -0.86
C GLU A 296 -27.32 4.46 -2.20
N ALA A 297 -27.21 3.15 -2.45
CA ALA A 297 -26.74 2.60 -3.73
C ALA A 297 -27.63 3.08 -4.89
N SER A 298 -28.96 3.12 -4.71
CA SER A 298 -29.87 3.63 -5.73
C SER A 298 -29.63 5.12 -6.05
N MET A 299 -29.36 5.93 -5.02
CA MET A 299 -29.02 7.35 -5.18
C MET A 299 -27.66 7.54 -5.85
N LEU A 300 -26.65 6.75 -5.46
CA LEU A 300 -25.33 6.74 -6.10
C LEU A 300 -25.42 6.31 -7.56
N PHE A 301 -26.25 5.31 -7.86
CA PHE A 301 -26.46 4.82 -9.23
C PHE A 301 -27.13 5.86 -10.11
N TYR A 302 -28.16 6.54 -9.60
CA TYR A 302 -28.80 7.65 -10.31
C TYR A 302 -27.81 8.79 -10.60
N THR A 303 -27.01 9.16 -9.60
CA THR A 303 -26.01 10.23 -9.73
C THR A 303 -24.90 9.84 -10.71
N LEU A 304 -24.45 8.58 -10.66
CA LEU A 304 -23.51 8.01 -11.62
C LEU A 304 -24.08 8.06 -13.04
N ALA A 305 -25.32 7.61 -13.24
CA ALA A 305 -25.97 7.62 -14.54
C ALA A 305 -26.09 9.04 -15.11
N SER A 306 -26.43 10.03 -14.27
CA SER A 306 -26.44 11.44 -14.69
C SER A 306 -25.05 11.90 -15.13
N LYS A 307 -24.02 11.66 -14.31
CA LYS A 307 -22.63 12.07 -14.62
C LYS A 307 -22.08 11.36 -15.88
N GLN A 308 -22.40 10.09 -16.06
CA GLN A 308 -22.05 9.33 -17.26
C GLN A 308 -22.77 9.88 -18.49
N ASN A 309 -24.05 10.25 -18.37
CA ASN A 309 -24.78 10.87 -19.47
C ASN A 309 -24.16 12.22 -19.86
N ASP A 310 -23.83 13.06 -18.88
CA ASP A 310 -23.15 14.34 -19.13
C ASP A 310 -21.78 14.13 -19.80
N LEU A 311 -21.05 13.09 -19.40
CA LEU A 311 -19.79 12.68 -20.04
C LEU A 311 -19.99 12.22 -21.49
N TYR A 312 -21.00 11.38 -21.76
CA TYR A 312 -21.29 10.86 -23.10
C TYR A 312 -21.81 11.94 -24.06
N LEU A 313 -22.51 12.94 -23.56
CA LEU A 313 -23.01 14.08 -24.35
C LEU A 313 -21.91 15.12 -24.65
N THR A 314 -20.74 15.01 -24.01
CA THR A 314 -19.62 15.92 -24.24
C THR A 314 -18.78 15.44 -25.44
N ASP A 315 -18.96 16.06 -26.60
CA ASP A 315 -18.22 15.73 -27.83
C ASP A 315 -16.75 16.20 -27.80
N LYS A 316 -16.46 17.27 -27.05
CA LYS A 316 -15.12 17.87 -27.01
C LYS A 316 -14.22 17.14 -26.01
N ASP A 317 -13.07 16.71 -26.46
CA ASP A 317 -12.04 16.10 -25.61
C ASP A 317 -11.19 17.19 -24.95
N ASP A 318 -11.66 17.69 -23.81
CA ASP A 318 -11.05 18.77 -23.03
C ASP A 318 -10.94 18.44 -21.53
N PHE A 319 -10.29 19.32 -20.76
CA PHE A 319 -10.09 19.13 -19.32
C PHE A 319 -11.39 18.95 -18.55
N GLU A 320 -12.49 19.58 -18.99
CA GLU A 320 -13.78 19.42 -18.31
C GLU A 320 -14.37 18.03 -18.56
N ARG A 321 -14.21 17.47 -19.77
CA ARG A 321 -14.58 16.08 -20.05
C ARG A 321 -13.77 15.10 -19.19
N GLU A 322 -12.48 15.33 -19.02
CA GLU A 322 -11.63 14.49 -18.17
C GLU A 322 -12.00 14.57 -16.69
N GLN A 323 -12.32 15.78 -16.19
CA GLN A 323 -12.86 15.94 -14.83
C GLN A 323 -14.18 15.19 -14.65
N ARG A 324 -15.09 15.26 -15.64
CA ARG A 324 -16.35 14.49 -15.63
C ARG A 324 -16.12 12.98 -15.64
N ARG A 325 -15.07 12.50 -16.33
CA ARG A 325 -14.66 11.08 -16.32
C ARG A 325 -14.21 10.64 -14.91
N VAL A 326 -13.30 11.39 -14.29
CA VAL A 326 -12.81 11.10 -12.92
C VAL A 326 -13.96 11.12 -11.91
N ASP A 327 -14.86 12.10 -12.01
CA ASP A 327 -16.07 12.19 -11.19
C ASP A 327 -16.96 10.94 -11.35
N ALA A 328 -17.18 10.48 -12.59
CA ALA A 328 -17.96 9.27 -12.86
C ALA A 328 -17.28 8.00 -12.35
N GLU A 329 -15.95 7.90 -12.46
CA GLU A 329 -15.18 6.76 -11.93
C GLU A 329 -15.23 6.69 -10.41
N LEU A 330 -15.04 7.82 -9.73
CA LEU A 330 -15.16 7.87 -8.27
C LEU A 330 -16.56 7.44 -7.82
N MET A 331 -17.60 7.92 -8.49
CA MET A 331 -18.99 7.50 -8.22
C MET A 331 -19.22 6.01 -8.50
N GLY A 332 -18.61 5.48 -9.56
CA GLY A 332 -18.64 4.06 -9.89
C GLY A 332 -17.98 3.20 -8.81
N HIS A 333 -16.84 3.65 -8.27
CA HIS A 333 -16.16 2.99 -7.16
C HIS A 333 -17.00 3.02 -5.88
N LEU A 334 -17.54 4.18 -5.49
CA LEU A 334 -18.41 4.29 -4.31
C LEU A 334 -19.62 3.35 -4.43
N HIS A 335 -20.32 3.39 -5.56
CA HIS A 335 -21.44 2.51 -5.84
C HIS A 335 -21.07 1.02 -5.75
N THR A 336 -19.93 0.63 -6.32
CA THR A 336 -19.44 -0.75 -6.29
C THR A 336 -19.14 -1.20 -4.86
N GLN A 337 -18.49 -0.36 -4.05
CA GLN A 337 -18.21 -0.68 -2.64
C GLN A 337 -19.50 -0.83 -1.83
N THR A 338 -20.48 0.08 -2.01
CA THR A 338 -21.79 -0.04 -1.36
C THR A 338 -22.50 -1.36 -1.76
N TYR A 339 -22.42 -1.77 -3.03
CA TYR A 339 -23.00 -3.04 -3.48
C TYR A 339 -22.28 -4.28 -2.91
N LEU A 340 -20.96 -4.22 -2.72
CA LEU A 340 -20.22 -5.28 -2.05
C LEU A 340 -20.68 -5.41 -0.59
N GLU A 341 -20.88 -4.30 0.12
CA GLU A 341 -21.43 -4.33 1.49
C GLU A 341 -22.85 -4.89 1.54
N ILE A 342 -23.73 -4.52 0.60
CA ILE A 342 -25.07 -5.11 0.48
C ILE A 342 -24.96 -6.64 0.28
N SER A 343 -24.05 -7.08 -0.59
CA SER A 343 -23.86 -8.50 -0.89
C SER A 343 -23.37 -9.28 0.34
N ARG A 344 -22.48 -8.68 1.14
CA ARG A 344 -22.04 -9.25 2.44
C ARG A 344 -23.23 -9.39 3.40
N LEU A 345 -24.08 -8.37 3.51
CA LEU A 345 -25.28 -8.44 4.34
C LEU A 345 -26.29 -9.48 3.83
N ASP A 346 -26.46 -9.61 2.51
CA ASP A 346 -27.32 -10.63 1.91
C ASP A 346 -26.86 -12.04 2.29
N TRP A 347 -25.54 -12.27 2.28
CA TRP A 347 -24.96 -13.51 2.78
C TRP A 347 -25.25 -13.71 4.28
N CYS A 348 -25.01 -12.71 5.14
CA CYS A 348 -25.28 -12.81 6.58
C CYS A 348 -26.77 -13.06 6.88
N ILE A 349 -27.67 -12.46 6.09
CA ILE A 349 -29.12 -12.67 6.21
C ILE A 349 -29.47 -14.11 5.83
N ALA A 350 -28.93 -14.63 4.72
CA ALA A 350 -29.17 -16.00 4.28
C ALA A 350 -28.64 -17.02 5.30
N ASP A 351 -27.43 -16.81 5.81
CA ASP A 351 -26.85 -17.65 6.87
C ASP A 351 -27.69 -17.60 8.15
N SER A 352 -28.10 -16.41 8.59
CA SER A 352 -28.97 -16.26 9.77
C SER A 352 -30.33 -16.94 9.59
N GLN A 353 -30.90 -16.91 8.37
CA GLN A 353 -32.15 -17.62 8.07
C GLN A 353 -31.97 -19.14 8.13
N LYS A 354 -30.86 -19.66 7.59
CA LYS A 354 -30.48 -21.07 7.72
C LYS A 354 -30.37 -21.46 9.20
N THR A 355 -29.63 -20.68 9.99
CA THR A 355 -29.45 -20.89 11.44
C THR A 355 -30.79 -20.86 12.17
N ARG A 356 -31.68 -19.91 11.86
CA ARG A 356 -33.04 -19.87 12.43
C ARG A 356 -33.84 -21.15 12.17
N LEU A 357 -33.78 -21.71 10.95
CA LEU A 357 -34.47 -22.95 10.62
C LEU A 357 -33.89 -24.15 11.36
N GLN A 358 -32.56 -24.19 11.52
CA GLN A 358 -31.87 -25.21 12.32
C GLN A 358 -32.28 -25.15 13.79
N LEU A 359 -32.34 -23.95 14.38
CA LEU A 359 -32.78 -23.76 15.77
C LEU A 359 -34.24 -24.16 15.99
N LYS A 360 -35.16 -23.74 15.10
CA LYS A 360 -36.57 -24.14 15.19
C LYS A 360 -36.77 -25.65 15.04
N ALA A 361 -35.96 -26.31 14.21
CA ALA A 361 -36.00 -27.77 14.12
C ALA A 361 -35.49 -28.43 15.40
N LEU A 362 -34.40 -27.92 15.97
CA LEU A 362 -33.83 -28.41 17.23
C LEU A 362 -34.79 -28.27 18.41
N GLU A 363 -35.54 -27.17 18.51
CA GLU A 363 -36.62 -26.99 19.51
C GLU A 363 -37.68 -28.10 19.42
N ASN A 364 -37.93 -28.61 18.22
CA ASN A 364 -38.86 -29.70 17.96
C ASN A 364 -38.21 -31.10 17.98
N GLY A 365 -36.92 -31.19 18.39
CA GLY A 365 -36.15 -32.44 18.40
C GLY A 365 -35.83 -33.00 17.00
N GLN A 366 -35.87 -32.15 15.97
CA GLN A 366 -35.60 -32.49 14.58
C GLN A 366 -34.30 -31.83 14.09
N GLN A 367 -33.75 -32.37 13.00
CA GLN A 367 -32.64 -31.75 12.28
C GLN A 367 -33.16 -31.15 10.98
N TRP A 368 -32.72 -29.92 10.67
CA TRP A 368 -33.00 -29.29 9.39
C TRP A 368 -31.72 -29.15 8.55
N LEU A 369 -31.84 -29.48 7.28
CA LEU A 369 -30.82 -29.29 6.26
C LEU A 369 -31.48 -28.65 5.02
N PRO A 370 -30.75 -27.81 4.27
CA PRO A 370 -31.24 -27.30 3.00
C PRO A 370 -31.49 -28.45 2.01
N GLN A 371 -32.48 -28.27 1.13
CA GLN A 371 -32.79 -29.26 0.11
C GLN A 371 -31.58 -29.48 -0.82
N LYS A 372 -31.20 -30.74 -1.03
CA LYS A 372 -30.14 -31.09 -1.97
C LYS A 372 -30.61 -30.75 -3.39
N PRO A 373 -29.81 -30.03 -4.20
CA PRO A 373 -30.17 -29.77 -5.60
C PRO A 373 -30.28 -31.10 -6.38
N GLU A 374 -31.20 -31.17 -7.34
CA GLU A 374 -31.44 -32.37 -8.16
C GLU A 374 -30.25 -32.70 -9.08
N ILE A 375 -29.46 -31.68 -9.42
CA ILE A 375 -28.22 -31.79 -10.20
C ILE A 375 -27.10 -31.27 -9.30
N GLU A 376 -26.07 -32.07 -9.10
CA GLU A 376 -24.85 -31.70 -8.38
C GLU A 376 -23.78 -31.29 -9.40
N PRO A 377 -23.72 -30.01 -9.83
CA PRO A 377 -22.62 -29.55 -10.65
C PRO A 377 -21.32 -29.63 -9.85
N ILE A 378 -20.24 -30.06 -10.48
CA ILE A 378 -18.89 -29.97 -9.90
C ILE A 378 -18.61 -28.49 -9.62
N PRO A 379 -18.35 -28.09 -8.37
CA PRO A 379 -18.24 -26.67 -8.02
C PRO A 379 -16.87 -26.11 -8.44
N GLN A 380 -16.73 -25.78 -9.72
CA GLN A 380 -15.47 -25.34 -10.33
C GLN A 380 -14.87 -24.10 -9.65
N HIS A 381 -15.69 -23.18 -9.15
CA HIS A 381 -15.20 -22.02 -8.41
C HIS A 381 -14.64 -22.43 -7.04
N ALA A 382 -15.32 -23.35 -6.33
CA ALA A 382 -14.83 -23.87 -5.06
C ALA A 382 -13.52 -24.65 -5.24
N ARG A 383 -13.36 -25.38 -6.34
CA ARG A 383 -12.08 -26.01 -6.70
C ARG A 383 -10.93 -25.01 -6.73
N ARG A 384 -11.08 -23.91 -7.47
CA ARG A 384 -10.04 -22.86 -7.56
C ARG A 384 -9.73 -22.26 -6.20
N LEU A 385 -10.76 -21.94 -5.40
CA LEU A 385 -10.57 -21.39 -4.07
C LEU A 385 -9.83 -22.37 -3.14
N LEU A 386 -10.13 -23.67 -3.22
CA LEU A 386 -9.40 -24.69 -2.44
C LEU A 386 -7.95 -24.83 -2.89
N ASP A 387 -7.67 -24.68 -4.19
CA ASP A 387 -6.30 -24.69 -4.71
C ASP A 387 -5.53 -23.45 -4.22
N ASP A 388 -6.16 -22.27 -4.24
CA ASP A 388 -5.60 -21.03 -3.70
C ASP A 388 -5.34 -21.16 -2.18
N PHE A 389 -6.30 -21.68 -1.41
CA PHE A 389 -6.14 -21.91 0.04
C PHE A 389 -5.07 -22.95 0.38
N ASP A 390 -4.97 -24.04 -0.40
CA ASP A 390 -3.92 -25.06 -0.23
C ASP A 390 -2.54 -24.43 -0.47
N HIS A 391 -2.41 -23.60 -1.51
CA HIS A 391 -1.18 -22.87 -1.79
C HIS A 391 -0.82 -21.85 -0.69
N GLU A 392 -1.77 -21.01 -0.27
CA GLU A 392 -1.55 -20.03 0.81
C GLU A 392 -1.18 -20.71 2.14
N ASN A 393 -1.83 -21.82 2.47
CA ASN A 393 -1.52 -22.60 3.66
C ASN A 393 -0.11 -23.25 3.59
N GLU A 394 0.31 -23.72 2.40
CA GLU A 394 1.67 -24.23 2.18
C GLU A 394 2.73 -23.14 2.35
N VAL A 395 2.48 -21.94 1.81
CA VAL A 395 3.36 -20.78 1.99
C VAL A 395 3.46 -20.37 3.47
N ALA A 396 2.31 -20.20 4.15
CA ALA A 396 2.27 -19.82 5.56
C ALA A 396 2.99 -20.84 6.45
N ARG A 397 2.87 -22.14 6.15
CA ARG A 397 3.59 -23.19 6.88
C ARG A 397 5.09 -23.11 6.68
N ALA A 398 5.55 -22.87 5.45
CA ALA A 398 6.98 -22.70 5.17
C ALA A 398 7.56 -21.51 5.96
N GLU A 399 6.82 -20.40 6.05
CA GLU A 399 7.20 -19.26 6.89
C GLU A 399 7.23 -19.60 8.39
N MET A 400 6.25 -20.37 8.89
CA MET A 400 6.24 -20.78 10.30
C MET A 400 7.35 -21.75 10.67
N ASP A 401 7.66 -22.73 9.82
CA ASP A 401 8.75 -23.69 10.02
C ASP A 401 10.10 -22.94 10.13
N MET A 402 10.28 -21.97 9.25
CA MET A 402 11.42 -21.08 9.20
C MET A 402 11.55 -20.17 10.44
N LEU A 403 10.44 -19.58 10.92
CA LEU A 403 10.40 -18.81 12.18
C LEU A 403 10.69 -19.70 13.41
N SER A 404 10.19 -20.94 13.39
CA SER A 404 10.46 -21.92 14.45
C SER A 404 11.94 -22.27 14.53
N GLU A 405 12.60 -22.50 13.38
CA GLU A 405 14.05 -22.72 13.30
C GLU A 405 14.85 -21.53 13.84
N GLN A 406 14.44 -20.30 13.52
CA GLN A 406 15.07 -19.08 14.02
C GLN A 406 14.91 -18.94 15.54
N ALA A 407 13.73 -19.22 16.08
CA ALA A 407 13.47 -19.20 17.52
C ALA A 407 14.29 -20.28 18.27
N VAL A 408 14.45 -21.48 17.68
CA VAL A 408 15.32 -22.54 18.24
C VAL A 408 16.79 -22.10 18.23
N ALA A 409 17.26 -21.49 17.15
CA ALA A 409 18.63 -20.99 17.05
C ALA A 409 18.90 -19.86 18.05
N ALA A 410 17.93 -18.95 18.25
CA ALA A 410 18.04 -17.87 19.23
C ALA A 410 18.10 -18.39 20.69
N LEU A 411 17.46 -19.51 21.01
CA LEU A 411 17.57 -20.16 22.33
C LEU A 411 18.94 -20.80 22.60
N GLN A 412 19.74 -21.03 21.55
CA GLN A 412 21.08 -21.61 21.66
C GLN A 412 22.18 -20.55 21.83
N ASP A 413 21.85 -19.26 21.65
CA ASP A 413 22.79 -18.14 21.78
C ASP A 413 22.61 -17.42 23.14
N PRO A 414 23.60 -17.48 24.07
CA PRO A 414 23.47 -16.96 25.43
C PRO A 414 23.45 -15.43 25.57
N GLY A 415 23.39 -14.67 24.45
CA GLY A 415 23.59 -13.21 24.43
C GLY A 415 22.39 -12.33 24.04
N LEU A 416 21.22 -12.87 23.69
CA LEU A 416 20.13 -12.06 23.17
C LEU A 416 19.20 -11.51 24.26
N GLY A 417 19.17 -10.19 24.42
CA GLY A 417 18.03 -9.48 25.01
C GLY A 417 16.87 -9.45 24.02
N ALA A 418 15.74 -10.06 24.34
CA ALA A 418 14.52 -9.99 23.53
C ALA A 418 13.68 -8.77 23.94
N ILE A 419 12.98 -8.21 22.98
CA ILE A 419 11.94 -7.19 23.20
C ILE A 419 10.61 -7.86 22.87
N ASP A 420 9.62 -7.72 23.74
CA ASP A 420 8.27 -8.24 23.53
C ASP A 420 7.61 -7.42 22.41
N MET A 421 7.32 -8.06 21.28
CA MET A 421 6.77 -7.41 20.09
C MET A 421 5.33 -6.91 20.26
N THR A 422 4.62 -7.34 21.31
CA THR A 422 3.26 -6.89 21.62
C THR A 422 3.22 -5.69 22.56
N THR A 423 4.24 -5.54 23.42
CA THR A 423 4.26 -4.48 24.45
C THR A 423 5.41 -3.47 24.31
N GLY A 424 6.39 -3.74 23.43
CA GLY A 424 7.56 -2.89 23.20
C GLY A 424 8.53 -2.82 24.38
N LYS A 425 8.37 -3.67 25.41
CA LYS A 425 9.22 -3.71 26.60
C LYS A 425 10.43 -4.63 26.39
N VAL A 426 11.57 -4.26 26.98
CA VAL A 426 12.70 -5.18 27.15
C VAL A 426 12.21 -6.34 28.02
N VAL A 427 12.32 -7.56 27.51
CA VAL A 427 11.88 -8.76 28.23
C VAL A 427 12.91 -9.07 29.30
N ASP A 428 12.47 -9.14 30.56
CA ASP A 428 13.34 -9.49 31.70
C ASP A 428 13.94 -10.91 31.57
N ASP A 429 13.25 -11.82 30.85
CA ASP A 429 13.74 -13.15 30.46
C ASP A 429 13.46 -13.45 28.96
N PRO A 430 14.41 -13.11 28.07
CA PRO A 430 14.33 -13.36 26.63
C PRO A 430 14.05 -14.82 26.26
N HIS A 431 14.59 -15.76 27.04
CA HIS A 431 14.43 -17.18 26.77
C HIS A 431 13.02 -17.66 27.10
N ALA A 432 12.35 -17.06 28.09
CA ALA A 432 10.96 -17.36 28.39
C ALA A 432 10.01 -16.87 27.29
N GLN A 433 10.25 -15.68 26.72
CA GLN A 433 9.44 -15.16 25.62
C GLN A 433 9.65 -15.97 24.33
N ILE A 434 10.89 -16.29 23.96
CA ILE A 434 11.16 -17.13 22.78
C ILE A 434 10.53 -18.52 22.93
N LYS A 435 10.51 -19.10 24.13
CA LYS A 435 9.79 -20.36 24.40
C LYS A 435 8.27 -20.22 24.22
N LYS A 436 7.69 -19.10 24.64
CA LYS A 436 6.26 -18.80 24.45
C LYS A 436 5.92 -18.64 22.97
N ASP A 437 6.73 -17.88 22.23
CA ASP A 437 6.57 -17.68 20.79
C ASP A 437 6.70 -19.01 20.03
N LEU A 438 7.62 -19.88 20.45
CA LEU A 438 7.79 -21.22 19.88
C LEU A 438 6.60 -22.15 20.19
N GLN A 439 5.97 -22.02 21.35
CA GLN A 439 4.72 -22.73 21.66
C GLN A 439 3.56 -22.23 20.80
N GLU A 440 3.47 -20.93 20.56
CA GLU A 440 2.46 -20.34 19.68
C GLU A 440 2.66 -20.78 18.23
N LEU A 441 3.89 -20.71 17.72
CA LEU A 441 4.23 -21.23 16.37
C LEU A 441 3.86 -22.70 16.21
N LYS A 442 4.11 -23.54 17.24
CA LYS A 442 3.66 -24.94 17.24
C LYS A 442 2.14 -25.09 17.22
N ARG A 443 1.42 -24.21 17.91
CA ARG A 443 -0.05 -24.19 17.88
C ARG A 443 -0.55 -23.88 16.47
N VAL A 444 -0.02 -22.82 15.85
CA VAL A 444 -0.43 -22.42 14.51
C VAL A 444 -0.02 -23.45 13.44
N GLN A 445 1.16 -24.07 13.56
CA GLN A 445 1.56 -25.20 12.72
C GLN A 445 0.56 -26.37 12.80
N LYS A 446 0.07 -26.69 14.00
CA LYS A 446 -0.96 -27.72 14.19
C LYS A 446 -2.28 -27.31 13.52
N GLU A 447 -2.68 -26.05 13.61
CA GLU A 447 -3.85 -25.51 12.93
C GLU A 447 -3.71 -25.61 11.40
N SER A 448 -2.54 -25.27 10.85
CA SER A 448 -2.24 -25.41 9.42
C SER A 448 -2.38 -26.86 8.93
N VAL A 449 -1.93 -27.85 9.71
CA VAL A 449 -2.12 -29.27 9.39
C VAL A 449 -3.60 -29.65 9.38
N MET A 450 -4.37 -29.20 10.37
CA MET A 450 -5.81 -29.45 10.42
C MET A 450 -6.55 -28.81 9.22
N ILE A 451 -6.14 -27.62 8.78
CA ILE A 451 -6.69 -26.97 7.59
C ILE A 451 -6.43 -27.81 6.34
N ARG A 452 -5.21 -28.35 6.18
CA ARG A 452 -4.87 -29.20 5.02
C ARG A 452 -5.68 -30.50 4.99
N GLU A 453 -5.84 -31.14 6.15
CA GLU A 453 -6.69 -32.33 6.27
C GLU A 453 -8.14 -32.00 5.93
N ALA A 454 -8.65 -30.85 6.39
CA ALA A 454 -9.98 -30.37 6.06
C ALA A 454 -10.15 -30.09 4.56
N ILE A 455 -9.18 -29.44 3.91
CA ILE A 455 -9.18 -29.20 2.45
C ILE A 455 -9.23 -30.53 1.69
N THR A 456 -8.43 -31.52 2.11
CA THR A 456 -8.38 -32.84 1.46
C THR A 456 -9.73 -33.54 1.59
N LYS A 457 -10.31 -33.55 2.79
CA LYS A 457 -11.63 -34.15 3.05
C LYS A 457 -12.73 -33.44 2.27
N LEU A 458 -12.71 -32.11 2.20
CA LEU A 458 -13.68 -31.31 1.44
C LEU A 458 -13.59 -31.59 -0.06
N ARG A 459 -12.37 -31.78 -0.60
CA ARG A 459 -12.18 -32.20 -2.00
C ARG A 459 -12.84 -33.55 -2.28
N GLU A 460 -12.66 -34.52 -1.40
CA GLU A 460 -13.31 -35.84 -1.51
C GLU A 460 -14.84 -35.75 -1.42
N GLU A 461 -15.35 -35.01 -0.42
CA GLU A 461 -16.79 -34.82 -0.20
C GLU A 461 -17.47 -34.11 -1.38
N MET A 462 -16.78 -33.20 -2.06
CA MET A 462 -17.29 -32.46 -3.22
C MET A 462 -16.97 -33.11 -4.58
N GLY A 463 -16.26 -34.24 -4.61
CA GLY A 463 -15.84 -34.89 -5.86
C GLY A 463 -14.91 -34.03 -6.72
N ILE A 464 -14.04 -33.24 -6.08
CA ILE A 464 -13.10 -32.33 -6.74
C ILE A 464 -11.70 -32.94 -6.71
N GLU A 465 -11.13 -33.24 -7.87
CA GLU A 465 -9.72 -33.63 -7.99
C GLU A 465 -8.79 -32.41 -7.95
N LYS A 466 -7.62 -32.55 -7.33
CA LYS A 466 -6.56 -31.53 -7.39
C LYS A 466 -6.10 -31.39 -8.85
N ALA A 467 -5.82 -30.16 -9.30
CA ALA A 467 -5.22 -29.97 -10.63
C ALA A 467 -3.79 -30.54 -10.62
N ASP A 468 -3.48 -31.41 -11.58
CA ASP A 468 -2.12 -31.81 -11.90
C ASP A 468 -1.48 -30.67 -12.73
N ASP A 469 -0.98 -29.63 -12.08
CA ASP A 469 -0.18 -28.57 -12.71
C ASP A 469 1.30 -28.67 -12.29
#